data_AF-A0A3D4P3N2-F1
#
_entry.id   AF-A0A3D4P3N2-F1
#
_cell.length_a   1.000
_cell.length_b   1.000
_cell.length_c   1.000
_cell.angle_alpha   90.00
_cell.angle_beta   90.00
_cell.angle_gamma   90.00
#
_symmetry.space_group_name_H-M   'P 1'
#
loop_
_entity.id
_entity.type
_entity.pdbx_description
1 polymer ?
#
loop_
_entity_poly.entity_id
_entity_poly.type
_entity_poly.pdbx_seq_one_letter_code
_entity_poly.pdbx_strand_id
1 'polypeptide(L)'
;WASGHLRKEKTLAVSGPYRYSRNPLYVGNFLLGIGIIVGALSWWVLGLSVIYYGIFYPLIIRRERDRMRELFPQQYEEYGKKVPLFFPSIRKHLPAKGKFSCSLYKQNKEYRALQGTVLIWLVLAAKLIILNR
;
A
#
# COMPACT_ATOMS: atom_id res chain seq x y z
N TRP A 1 -3.26 8.73 0.07
CA TRP A 1 -3.08 9.30 -1.30
C TRP A 1 -3.45 8.30 -2.41
N ALA A 2 -2.88 7.09 -2.43
CA ALA A 2 -3.20 6.07 -3.44
C ALA A 2 -4.70 5.76 -3.55
N SER A 3 -5.35 5.53 -2.42
CA SER A 3 -6.78 5.28 -2.34
C SER A 3 -7.68 6.40 -2.88
N GLY A 4 -7.20 7.64 -2.97
CA GLY A 4 -7.94 8.73 -3.62
C GLY A 4 -7.95 8.66 -5.15
N HIS A 5 -7.22 7.72 -5.73
CA HIS A 5 -7.15 7.43 -7.17
C HIS A 5 -7.74 6.06 -7.53
N LEU A 6 -8.08 5.25 -6.51
CA LEU A 6 -8.54 3.87 -6.68
C LEU A 6 -10.06 3.82 -6.80
N ARG A 7 -10.55 3.40 -7.96
CA ARG A 7 -11.95 3.00 -8.18
C ARG A 7 -11.99 1.49 -8.37
N LYS A 8 -12.18 0.76 -7.27
CA LYS A 8 -12.11 -0.71 -7.24
C LYS A 8 -12.95 -1.31 -8.36
N GLU A 9 -12.30 -2.09 -9.24
CA GLU A 9 -12.91 -2.90 -10.29
C GLU A 9 -13.75 -2.15 -11.35
N LYS A 10 -13.89 -0.82 -11.24
CA LYS A 10 -14.61 0.00 -12.22
C LYS A 10 -13.70 0.54 -13.31
N THR A 11 -12.47 0.89 -12.93
CA THR A 11 -11.46 1.44 -13.85
C THR A 11 -10.07 1.09 -13.36
N LEU A 12 -9.15 0.82 -14.27
CA LEU A 12 -7.75 0.60 -13.92
C LEU A 12 -7.12 1.89 -13.35
N ALA A 13 -6.62 1.82 -12.11
CA ALA A 13 -5.96 2.94 -11.45
C ALA A 13 -4.52 3.09 -11.99
N VAL A 14 -4.28 4.15 -12.77
CA VAL A 14 -2.98 4.44 -13.39
C VAL A 14 -2.42 5.83 -13.02
N SER A 15 -3.04 6.48 -12.04
CA SER A 15 -2.79 7.87 -11.65
C SER A 15 -2.18 8.00 -10.25
N GLY A 16 -1.60 9.16 -9.94
CA GLY A 16 -0.94 9.40 -8.66
C GLY A 16 0.17 8.37 -8.39
N PRO A 17 0.16 7.68 -7.23
CA PRO A 17 1.21 6.73 -6.88
C PRO A 17 1.22 5.45 -7.74
N TYR A 18 0.10 5.14 -8.41
CA TYR A 18 0.02 4.01 -9.34
C TYR A 18 0.93 4.18 -10.58
N ARG A 19 1.51 5.37 -10.77
CA ARG A 19 2.50 5.62 -11.83
C ARG A 19 3.90 5.09 -11.50
N TYR A 20 4.16 4.78 -10.24
CA TYR A 20 5.47 4.33 -9.75
C TYR A 20 5.48 2.84 -9.45
N SER A 21 4.36 2.31 -8.94
CA SER A 21 4.16 0.89 -8.67
C SER A 21 2.72 0.51 -9.01
N ARG A 22 2.47 -0.72 -9.46
CA ARG A 22 1.11 -1.25 -9.63
C ARG A 22 0.41 -1.52 -8.29
N ASN A 23 1.19 -1.66 -7.23
CA ASN A 23 0.72 -2.02 -5.89
C ASN A 23 1.21 -1.03 -4.82
N PRO A 24 0.98 0.29 -4.96
CA PRO A 24 1.55 1.30 -4.07
C PRO A 24 1.04 1.20 -2.62
N LEU A 25 -0.19 0.70 -2.43
CA LEU A 25 -0.73 0.42 -1.09
C LEU A 25 0.06 -0.71 -0.41
N TYR A 26 0.40 -1.76 -1.16
CA TYR A 26 1.22 -2.85 -0.64
C TYR A 26 2.67 -2.40 -0.38
N VAL A 27 3.21 -1.45 -1.15
CA VAL A 27 4.52 -0.84 -0.82
C VAL A 27 4.45 -0.12 0.53
N GLY A 28 3.42 0.71 0.74
CA GLY A 28 3.21 1.41 2.01
C GLY A 28 3.06 0.45 3.19
N ASN A 29 2.24 -0.60 3.04
CA ASN A 29 2.06 -1.61 4.08
C ASN A 29 3.35 -2.41 4.38
N PHE A 30 4.17 -2.68 3.36
CA PHE A 30 5.46 -3.32 3.57
C PHE A 30 6.43 -2.43 4.36
N LEU A 31 6.51 -1.14 4.02
CA LEU A 31 7.32 -0.17 4.76
C LEU A 31 6.88 -0.02 6.22
N LEU A 32 5.56 0.04 6.46
CA LEU A 32 5.02 0.04 7.83
C LEU A 32 5.40 -1.24 8.58
N GLY A 33 5.31 -2.39 7.92
CA GLY A 33 5.75 -3.67 8.47
C GLY A 33 7.20 -3.68 8.89
N ILE A 34 8.11 -3.15 8.06
CA ILE A 34 9.53 -3.00 8.42
C ILE A 34 9.69 -2.18 9.70
N GLY A 35 8.97 -1.06 9.82
CA GLY A 35 9.00 -0.24 11.02
C GLY A 35 8.58 -1.01 12.28
N ILE A 36 7.54 -1.84 12.18
CA ILE A 36 7.08 -2.71 13.28
C ILE A 36 8.15 -3.75 13.63
N ILE A 37 8.72 -4.42 12.63
CA ILE A 37 9.76 -5.44 12.83
C ILE A 37 10.97 -4.85 13.56
N VAL A 38 11.46 -3.70 13.10
CA VAL A 38 12.61 -3.01 13.69
C VAL A 38 12.28 -2.50 15.10
N GLY A 39 11.11 -1.87 15.28
CA GLY A 39 10.71 -1.31 16.57
C GLY A 39 10.39 -2.36 17.64
N ALA A 40 9.97 -3.57 17.25
CA ALA A 40 9.64 -4.63 18.19
C ALA A 40 10.87 -5.31 18.81
N LEU A 41 12.05 -5.24 18.15
CA LEU A 41 13.30 -5.89 18.59
C LEU A 41 13.10 -7.37 19.03
N SER A 42 12.23 -8.10 18.33
CA SER A 42 11.77 -9.43 18.73
C SER A 42 11.91 -10.45 17.60
N TRP A 43 12.61 -11.55 17.88
CA TRP A 43 12.80 -12.66 16.95
C TRP A 43 11.48 -13.32 16.54
N TRP A 44 10.48 -13.37 17.43
CA TRP A 44 9.15 -13.88 17.12
C TRP A 44 8.43 -13.02 16.08
N VAL A 45 8.48 -11.69 16.26
CA VAL A 45 7.88 -10.73 15.31
C VAL A 45 8.59 -10.82 13.95
N LEU A 46 9.92 -10.94 13.95
CA LEU A 46 10.68 -11.15 12.72
C LEU A 46 10.26 -12.45 12.02
N GLY A 47 10.24 -13.58 12.72
CA GLY A 47 9.87 -14.89 12.16
C GLY A 47 8.47 -14.89 11.55
N LEU A 48 7.47 -14.37 12.27
CA LEU A 48 6.10 -14.22 11.74
C LEU A 48 6.04 -13.32 10.52
N SER A 49 6.80 -12.22 10.52
CA SER A 49 6.85 -11.28 9.41
C SER A 49 7.50 -11.88 8.17
N VAL A 50 8.54 -12.70 8.34
CA VAL A 50 9.17 -13.43 7.22
C VAL A 50 8.18 -14.39 6.57
N ILE A 51 7.40 -15.13 7.37
CA ILE A 51 6.34 -16.01 6.85
C ILE A 51 5.27 -15.20 6.10
N TYR A 52 4.79 -14.11 6.71
CA TYR A 52 3.77 -13.26 6.13
C TYR A 52 4.23 -12.63 4.80
N TYR A 53 5.38 -11.96 4.78
CA TYR A 53 5.90 -11.27 3.61
C TYR A 53 6.54 -12.19 2.56
N GLY A 54 7.04 -13.37 2.97
CA GLY A 54 7.64 -14.35 2.07
C GLY A 54 6.60 -15.23 1.36
N ILE A 55 5.49 -15.57 2.03
CA ILE A 55 4.52 -16.54 1.51
C ILE A 55 3.19 -15.87 1.16
N PHE A 56 2.52 -15.29 2.16
CA PHE A 56 1.15 -14.79 1.96
C PHE A 56 1.11 -13.54 1.10
N TYR A 57 2.03 -12.63 1.31
CA TYR A 57 2.05 -11.34 0.62
C TYR A 57 2.20 -11.46 -0.91
N PRO A 58 3.16 -12.26 -1.43
CA PRO A 58 3.28 -12.46 -2.87
C PRO A 58 2.07 -13.20 -3.47
N LEU A 59 1.46 -14.13 -2.72
CA LEU A 59 0.26 -14.86 -3.17
C LEU A 59 -0.93 -13.90 -3.37
N ILE A 60 -1.14 -12.98 -2.43
CA ILE A 60 -2.20 -11.97 -2.53
C ILE A 60 -1.96 -11.06 -3.73
N ILE A 61 -0.73 -10.55 -3.90
CA ILE A 61 -0.38 -9.69 -5.05
C ILE A 61 -0.56 -10.42 -6.39
N ARG A 62 -0.20 -11.72 -6.46
CA ARG A 62 -0.42 -12.54 -7.66
C ARG A 62 -1.90 -12.69 -7.98
N ARG A 63 -2.72 -13.02 -6.99
CA ARG A 63 -4.18 -13.15 -7.16
C ARG A 63 -4.82 -11.84 -7.64
N GLU A 64 -4.43 -10.71 -7.05
CA GLU A 64 -4.94 -9.40 -7.48
C GLU A 64 -4.48 -9.06 -8.91
N ARG A 65 -3.23 -9.35 -9.26
CA ARG A 65 -2.72 -9.19 -10.63
C ARG A 65 -3.52 -10.00 -11.63
N ASP A 66 -3.82 -11.25 -11.32
CA ASP A 66 -4.53 -12.15 -12.23
C ASP A 66 -5.98 -11.68 -12.40
N ARG A 67 -6.64 -11.26 -11.32
CA ARG A 67 -7.94 -10.61 -11.37
C ARG A 67 -7.95 -9.32 -12.22
N MET A 68 -6.91 -8.49 -12.12
CA MET A 68 -6.81 -7.28 -12.95
C MET A 68 -6.57 -7.61 -14.43
N ARG A 69 -5.87 -8.71 -14.73
CA ARG A 69 -5.73 -9.22 -16.11
C ARG A 69 -7.06 -9.70 -16.69
N GLU A 70 -7.91 -10.33 -15.87
CA GLU A 70 -9.24 -10.77 -16.28
C GLU A 70 -10.17 -9.57 -16.55
N LEU A 71 -10.18 -8.58 -15.65
CA LEU A 71 -11.05 -7.40 -15.77
C LEU A 71 -10.60 -6.41 -16.86
N PHE A 72 -9.29 -6.27 -17.08
CA PHE A 72 -8.70 -5.24 -17.96
C PHE A 72 -7.55 -5.80 -18.82
N PRO A 73 -7.75 -6.82 -19.66
CA PRO A 73 -6.66 -7.60 -20.27
C PRO A 73 -5.63 -6.76 -21.03
N GLN A 74 -6.08 -5.98 -22.03
CA GLN A 74 -5.20 -5.16 -22.87
C GLN A 74 -4.59 -3.98 -22.07
N GLN A 75 -5.42 -3.27 -21.32
CA GLN A 75 -5.01 -2.10 -20.54
C GLN A 75 -3.99 -2.45 -19.45
N TYR A 76 -4.20 -3.58 -18.76
CA TYR A 76 -3.32 -4.03 -17.68
C TYR A 76 -1.99 -4.56 -18.22
N GLU A 77 -1.98 -5.19 -19.40
CA GLU A 77 -0.75 -5.60 -20.05
C GLU A 77 0.11 -4.40 -20.46
N GLU A 78 -0.47 -3.40 -21.14
CA GLU A 78 0.22 -2.16 -21.50
C GLU A 78 0.74 -1.39 -20.27
N TYR A 79 -0.07 -1.36 -19.21
CA TYR A 79 0.32 -0.78 -17.94
C TYR A 79 1.51 -1.53 -17.32
N GLY A 80 1.48 -2.86 -17.36
CA GLY A 80 2.54 -3.72 -16.83
C GLY A 80 3.88 -3.61 -17.56
N LYS A 81 3.87 -3.24 -18.86
CA LYS A 81 5.10 -2.94 -19.64
C LYS A 81 5.79 -1.66 -19.16
N LYS A 82 5.05 -0.74 -18.55
CA LYS A 82 5.53 0.59 -18.15
C LYS A 82 5.80 0.70 -16.66
N VAL A 83 5.06 0.00 -15.81
CA VAL A 83 5.11 0.19 -14.36
C VAL A 83 5.44 -1.12 -13.64
N PRO A 84 6.44 -1.13 -12.73
CA PRO A 84 6.81 -2.33 -11.99
C PRO A 84 5.68 -2.80 -11.07
N LEU A 85 5.68 -4.10 -10.75
CA LEU A 85 4.60 -4.70 -9.95
C LEU A 85 4.60 -4.19 -8.51
N PHE A 86 5.77 -4.11 -7.86
CA PHE A 86 5.89 -3.84 -6.43
C PHE A 86 6.84 -2.68 -6.12
N PHE A 87 8.14 -2.86 -6.27
CA PHE A 87 9.11 -1.79 -5.96
C PHE A 87 8.90 -0.57 -6.86
N PRO A 88 8.72 0.63 -6.29
CA PRO A 88 8.40 1.81 -7.07
C PRO A 88 9.58 2.23 -7.96
N SER A 89 9.31 2.48 -9.23
CA SER A 89 10.28 3.12 -10.14
C SER A 89 10.44 4.58 -9.77
N ILE A 90 11.66 5.11 -9.86
CA ILE A 90 11.92 6.56 -9.72
C ILE A 90 11.43 7.30 -10.99
N ARG A 91 11.41 6.62 -12.14
CA ARG A 91 11.01 7.20 -13.43
C ARG A 91 9.49 7.19 -13.56
N LYS A 92 8.93 8.32 -14.01
CA LYS A 92 7.51 8.47 -14.33
C LYS A 92 7.24 7.88 -15.71
N HIS A 93 6.72 6.66 -15.77
CA HIS A 93 6.46 5.98 -17.05
C HIS A 93 5.09 6.31 -17.67
N LEU A 94 4.22 6.99 -16.92
CA LEU A 94 2.88 7.39 -17.36
C LEU A 94 2.67 8.89 -17.13
N PRO A 95 1.85 9.58 -17.94
CA PRO A 95 1.51 10.99 -17.71
C PRO A 95 0.73 11.18 -16.41
N ALA A 96 0.82 12.38 -15.83
CA ALA A 96 0.07 12.75 -14.63
C ALA A 96 -1.40 13.02 -14.97
N LYS A 97 -2.15 11.99 -15.38
CA LYS A 97 -3.61 12.08 -15.56
C LYS A 97 -4.31 11.69 -14.27
N GLY A 98 -5.40 12.37 -13.91
CA GLY A 98 -6.21 12.10 -12.71
C GLY A 98 -5.82 12.94 -11.48
N LYS A 99 -6.82 13.50 -10.80
CA LYS A 99 -6.67 14.26 -9.55
C LYS A 99 -7.08 13.41 -8.35
N PHE A 100 -6.47 13.65 -7.20
CA PHE A 100 -6.88 13.04 -5.94
C PHE A 100 -8.35 13.36 -5.64
N SER A 101 -9.14 12.35 -5.28
CA SER A 101 -10.54 12.52 -4.87
C SER A 101 -10.72 12.22 -3.39
N CYS A 102 -11.16 13.23 -2.62
CA CYS A 102 -11.54 13.06 -1.22
C CYS A 102 -12.73 12.10 -1.06
N SER A 103 -13.68 12.12 -2.01
CA SER A 103 -14.80 11.18 -2.03
C SER A 103 -14.32 9.73 -2.15
N LEU A 104 -13.37 9.45 -3.05
CA LEU A 104 -12.80 8.10 -3.18
C LEU A 104 -12.03 7.68 -1.94
N TYR A 105 -11.28 8.60 -1.32
CA TYR A 105 -10.60 8.33 -0.05
C TYR A 105 -11.57 7.89 1.05
N LYS A 106 -12.72 8.57 1.19
CA LYS A 106 -13.77 8.19 2.14
C LYS A 106 -14.44 6.86 1.77
N GLN A 107 -14.77 6.64 0.50
CA GLN A 107 -15.39 5.40 0.02
C GLN A 107 -14.50 4.18 0.25
N ASN A 108 -13.18 4.34 0.09
CA ASN A 108 -12.21 3.29 0.36
C ASN A 108 -11.95 3.06 1.86
N LYS A 109 -12.66 3.79 2.76
CA LYS A 109 -12.60 3.67 4.22
C LYS A 109 -11.21 3.91 4.83
N GLU A 110 -10.37 4.65 4.13
CA GLU A 110 -8.97 4.87 4.50
C GLU A 110 -8.81 5.83 5.68
N TYR A 111 -9.87 6.55 6.04
CA TYR A 111 -9.95 7.30 7.29
C TYR A 111 -9.76 6.41 8.52
N ARG A 112 -10.09 5.11 8.43
CA ARG A 112 -9.87 4.15 9.52
C ARG A 112 -8.39 3.94 9.81
N ALA A 113 -7.57 3.87 8.75
CA ALA A 113 -6.12 3.76 8.89
C ALA A 113 -5.56 5.02 9.55
N LEU A 114 -6.03 6.21 9.14
CA LEU A 114 -5.64 7.48 9.76
C LEU A 114 -5.98 7.52 11.25
N GLN A 115 -7.20 7.13 11.63
CA GLN A 115 -7.63 7.05 13.02
C GLN A 115 -6.73 6.10 13.84
N GLY A 116 -6.45 4.91 13.31
CA GLY A 116 -5.55 3.95 13.95
C GLY A 116 -4.14 4.51 14.14
N THR A 117 -3.57 5.18 13.14
CA THR A 117 -2.25 5.82 13.24
C THR A 117 -2.24 6.91 14.31
N VAL A 118 -3.25 7.78 14.36
CA VAL A 118 -3.35 8.82 15.39
C VAL A 118 -3.42 8.20 16.79
N LEU A 119 -4.24 7.15 16.97
CA LEU A 119 -4.35 6.45 18.24
C LEU A 119 -3.00 5.84 18.70
N ILE A 120 -2.26 5.21 17.78
CA ILE A 120 -0.93 4.66 18.08
C ILE A 120 0.02 5.77 18.54
N TRP A 121 0.05 6.91 17.83
CA TRP A 121 0.89 8.05 18.22
C TRP A 121 0.53 8.59 19.60
N LEU A 122 -0.76 8.69 19.93
CA LEU A 122 -1.22 9.12 21.25
C LEU A 122 -0.77 8.16 22.35
N VAL A 123 -0.90 6.85 22.13
CA VAL A 123 -0.45 5.82 23.09
C VAL A 123 1.07 5.88 23.28
N LEU A 124 1.84 6.02 22.20
CA LEU A 124 3.30 6.14 22.29
C LEU A 124 3.74 7.41 23.02
N ALA A 125 3.08 8.55 22.75
CA ALA A 125 3.35 9.81 23.44
C ALA A 125 3.01 9.70 24.93
N ALA A 126 1.86 9.12 25.28
CA ALA A 126 1.48 8.88 26.67
C ALA A 126 2.48 7.97 27.38
N LYS A 127 2.88 6.85 26.75
CA LYS A 127 3.90 5.94 27.30
C LYS A 127 5.21 6.68 27.54
N LEU A 128 5.67 7.51 26.60
CA LEU A 128 6.91 8.27 26.73
C LEU A 128 6.84 9.26 27.89
N ILE A 129 5.72 9.96 28.06
CA ILE A 129 5.51 10.89 29.18
C ILE A 129 5.51 10.15 30.53
N ILE A 130 4.89 8.96 30.59
CA ILE A 130 4.80 8.16 31.81
C ILE A 130 6.15 7.52 32.16
N LEU A 131 6.92 7.03 31.18
CA LEU A 131 8.23 6.42 31.41
C LEU A 131 9.37 7.42 31.70
N ASN A 132 9.23 8.67 31.25
CA ASN A 132 10.19 9.74 31.53
C ASN A 132 9.87 10.53 32.81
N ARG A 133 8.85 10.12 33.57
CA ARG A 133 8.61 10.58 34.94
C ARG A 133 9.15 9.56 35.93
#